data_AF-A0A1F5RFJ4-F1
#
_entry.id   AF-A0A1F5RFJ4-F1
#
_cell.length_a   1.000
_cell.length_b   1.000
_cell.length_c   1.000
_cell.angle_alpha   90.00
_cell.angle_beta   90.00
_cell.angle_gamma   90.00
#
_symmetry.space_group_name_H-M   'P 1'
#
loop_
_entity.id
_entity.type
_entity.pdbx_description
1 polymer ?
#
loop_
_entity_poly.entity_id
_entity_poly.type
_entity_poly.pdbx_seq_one_letter_code
_entity_poly.pdbx_strand_id
1 'polypeptide(L)'
;MNPRNPITLLVLAALTGCAAAGGAGSPGAAVPPAARSSPLGSPFADHPAGIGTPLILDRTDLRIGTTVSFSRMPSEGEMHDLQQVPALQHVVLALPAWPSEYAPLEVLNRLPEEADAIIVLRGYPPTRASAEAWNYVRTRLRIVLLVPGPPPNVGVIVDLNAMRGLERVIAEMDEPSRAGFERLQRPLSFLKVMD
;
A
#
# COMPACT_ATOMS: atom_id res chain seq x y z
N MET A 1 8.98 49.77 -40.01
CA MET A 1 10.31 49.58 -40.63
C MET A 1 11.07 48.53 -39.83
N ASN A 2 11.46 47.44 -40.49
CA ASN A 2 12.38 46.35 -40.08
C ASN A 2 13.75 46.90 -39.58
N PRO A 3 14.69 46.11 -38.97
CA PRO A 3 15.00 44.68 -39.21
C PRO A 3 15.32 43.80 -37.97
N ARG A 4 15.08 42.48 -38.00
CA ARG A 4 16.00 41.36 -38.37
C ARG A 4 17.37 41.34 -37.67
N ASN A 5 17.69 40.28 -36.91
CA ASN A 5 18.48 39.13 -37.43
C ASN A 5 18.81 38.07 -36.36
N PRO A 6 18.78 36.76 -36.72
CA PRO A 6 19.35 35.63 -35.99
C PRO A 6 20.76 35.26 -36.51
N ILE A 7 21.62 34.70 -35.64
CA ILE A 7 22.96 34.13 -35.98
C ILE A 7 23.11 32.83 -35.14
N THR A 8 23.07 31.61 -35.69
CA THR A 8 24.11 30.80 -36.42
C THR A 8 25.34 30.49 -35.53
N LEU A 9 25.66 29.26 -35.12
CA LEU A 9 26.48 28.20 -35.78
C LEU A 9 26.67 27.11 -34.66
N LEU A 10 26.50 25.80 -34.86
CA LEU A 10 27.29 24.80 -35.61
C LEU A 10 28.62 24.37 -34.95
N VAL A 11 29.00 23.09 -35.19
CA VAL A 11 30.27 22.35 -34.93
C VAL A 11 30.14 21.36 -33.74
N LEU A 12 30.08 20.01 -33.87
CA LEU A 12 30.76 18.95 -34.64
C LEU A 12 31.92 18.28 -33.87
N ALA A 13 31.92 16.93 -33.90
CA ALA A 13 33.00 15.97 -33.58
C ALA A 13 33.30 15.72 -32.08
N ALA A 14 33.69 14.52 -31.62
CA ALA A 14 34.52 13.51 -32.28
C ALA A 14 34.26 12.07 -31.81
N LEU A 15 34.51 11.15 -32.73
CA LEU A 15 34.78 9.73 -32.55
C LEU A 15 36.17 9.51 -31.93
N THR A 16 36.28 8.62 -30.96
CA THR A 16 37.53 7.88 -30.65
C THR A 16 37.18 6.49 -30.13
N GLY A 17 37.63 5.47 -30.85
CA GLY A 17 37.58 4.08 -30.43
C GLY A 17 38.83 3.65 -29.66
N CYS A 18 38.79 2.42 -29.13
CA CYS A 18 39.96 1.59 -28.86
C CYS A 18 39.57 0.11 -29.01
N ALA A 19 40.32 -0.60 -29.84
CA ALA A 19 40.30 -2.05 -29.95
C ALA A 19 41.40 -2.66 -29.06
N ALA A 20 41.18 -3.84 -28.48
CA ALA A 20 42.27 -4.75 -28.12
C ALA A 20 41.74 -6.19 -27.95
N ALA A 21 42.54 -7.12 -28.46
CA ALA A 21 42.25 -8.54 -28.67
C ALA A 21 42.47 -9.42 -27.44
N GLY A 22 41.92 -10.64 -27.49
CA GLY A 22 42.61 -11.84 -26.98
C GLY A 22 41.75 -12.84 -26.19
N GLY A 23 41.74 -14.10 -26.65
CA GLY A 23 41.60 -15.26 -25.77
C GLY A 23 40.46 -16.23 -26.09
N ALA A 24 40.77 -17.31 -26.79
CA ALA A 24 39.93 -18.50 -26.90
C ALA A 24 40.07 -19.37 -25.63
N GLY A 25 38.96 -19.92 -25.10
CA GLY A 25 38.99 -20.95 -24.06
C GLY A 25 37.64 -21.27 -23.39
N SER A 26 37.06 -22.40 -23.78
CA SER A 26 36.04 -23.23 -23.08
C SER A 26 34.55 -22.79 -23.02
N PRO A 27 33.60 -23.73 -23.27
CA PRO A 27 32.16 -23.47 -23.21
C PRO A 27 31.66 -23.56 -21.76
N GLY A 28 31.60 -22.41 -21.09
CA GLY A 28 30.96 -22.25 -19.78
C GLY A 28 29.48 -21.92 -19.93
N ALA A 29 28.65 -22.60 -19.14
CA ALA A 29 27.19 -22.52 -19.11
C ALA A 29 26.60 -21.11 -19.28
N ALA A 30 25.53 -21.02 -20.07
CA ALA A 30 24.69 -19.84 -20.19
C ALA A 30 24.15 -19.44 -18.80
N VAL A 31 24.66 -18.33 -18.27
CA VAL A 31 24.08 -17.65 -17.12
C VAL A 31 22.73 -17.07 -17.58
N PRO A 32 21.59 -17.43 -16.96
CA PRO A 32 20.32 -16.84 -17.33
C PRO A 32 20.36 -15.33 -17.01
N PRO A 33 19.79 -14.46 -17.86
CA PRO A 33 19.75 -13.04 -17.58
C PRO A 33 19.04 -12.80 -16.24
N ALA A 34 19.68 -11.99 -15.39
CA ALA A 34 19.11 -11.56 -14.11
C ALA A 34 17.66 -11.12 -14.34
N ALA A 35 16.74 -11.76 -13.62
CA ALA A 35 15.34 -11.42 -13.62
C ALA A 35 15.21 -9.92 -13.31
N ARG A 36 14.72 -9.16 -14.28
CA ARG A 36 14.32 -7.77 -14.06
C ARG A 36 13.25 -7.83 -12.97
N SER A 37 13.58 -7.33 -11.79
CA SER A 37 12.64 -7.10 -10.71
C SER A 37 11.58 -6.13 -11.23
N SER A 38 10.43 -6.68 -11.64
CA SER A 38 9.26 -5.89 -11.97
C SER A 38 8.81 -5.16 -10.70
N PRO A 39 8.52 -3.85 -10.74
CA PRO A 39 8.03 -3.12 -9.57
C PRO A 39 6.66 -3.63 -9.09
N LEU A 40 5.96 -4.39 -9.93
CA LEU A 40 4.68 -5.03 -9.67
C LEU A 40 4.88 -6.47 -9.13
N GLY A 41 5.60 -6.61 -8.01
CA GLY A 41 5.94 -7.91 -7.42
C GLY A 41 4.85 -8.99 -7.55
N SER A 42 5.25 -10.23 -7.81
CA SER A 42 4.32 -11.36 -7.97
C SER A 42 3.40 -11.48 -6.74
N PRO A 43 2.08 -11.63 -6.91
CA PRO A 43 1.15 -11.83 -5.80
C PRO A 43 1.40 -13.15 -5.03
N PHE A 44 2.31 -14.00 -5.53
CA PHE A 44 2.72 -15.27 -4.94
C PHE A 44 4.19 -15.29 -4.49
N ALA A 45 4.88 -14.15 -4.45
CA ALA A 45 6.23 -14.11 -3.89
C ALA A 45 6.14 -14.32 -2.37
N ASP A 46 6.78 -15.38 -1.87
CA ASP A 46 6.92 -15.67 -0.45
C ASP A 46 7.56 -14.47 0.26
N HIS A 47 6.74 -13.73 1.00
CA HIS A 47 7.22 -12.71 1.91
C HIS A 47 7.73 -13.41 3.18
N PRO A 48 8.97 -13.16 3.63
CA PRO A 48 9.48 -13.77 4.85
C PRO A 48 8.62 -13.32 6.05
N ALA A 49 7.83 -14.26 6.57
CA ALA A 49 7.32 -14.39 7.95
C ALA A 49 6.98 -13.10 8.72
N GLY A 50 6.21 -12.21 8.12
CA GLY A 50 5.35 -11.28 8.85
C GLY A 50 3.93 -11.57 8.40
N ILE A 51 3.01 -11.89 9.32
CA ILE A 51 1.59 -12.25 9.07
C ILE A 51 1.09 -11.49 7.84
N GLY A 52 1.02 -12.22 6.73
CA GLY A 52 0.86 -11.64 5.40
C GLY A 52 -0.50 -10.95 5.33
N THR A 53 -0.49 -9.67 4.98
CA THR A 53 -1.68 -8.88 4.67
C THR A 53 -2.72 -9.59 3.80
N PRO A 54 -2.40 -10.52 2.85
CA PRO A 54 -3.43 -11.27 2.13
C PRO A 54 -4.23 -12.27 2.98
N LEU A 55 -3.76 -12.70 4.16
CA LEU A 55 -4.51 -13.63 5.03
C LEU A 55 -5.60 -12.93 5.85
N ILE A 56 -5.49 -11.61 6.02
CA ILE A 56 -6.46 -10.80 6.76
C ILE A 56 -7.67 -10.44 5.90
N LEU A 57 -7.48 -10.39 4.58
CA LEU A 57 -8.51 -10.09 3.60
C LEU A 57 -9.07 -11.39 3.02
N ASP A 58 -10.37 -11.61 3.15
CA ASP A 58 -11.03 -12.77 2.57
C ASP A 58 -11.32 -12.53 1.07
N ARG A 59 -11.55 -13.61 0.31
CA ARG A 59 -11.99 -13.53 -1.10
C ARG A 59 -13.29 -12.74 -1.25
N THR A 60 -14.12 -12.67 -0.21
CA THR A 60 -15.32 -11.84 -0.19
C THR A 60 -15.01 -10.34 -0.13
N ASP A 61 -13.82 -9.97 0.37
CA ASP A 61 -13.35 -8.60 0.37
C ASP A 61 -12.83 -8.15 -0.99
N LEU A 62 -12.45 -9.07 -1.87
CA LEU A 62 -11.90 -8.72 -3.18
C LEU A 62 -12.92 -9.05 -4.28
N ARG A 63 -13.44 -8.00 -4.91
CA ARG A 63 -14.23 -8.14 -6.15
C ARG A 63 -13.36 -8.63 -7.30
N ILE A 64 -13.99 -9.01 -8.41
CA ILE A 64 -13.28 -9.34 -9.64
C ILE A 64 -12.62 -8.07 -10.19
N GLY A 65 -11.29 -8.08 -10.30
CA GLY A 65 -10.51 -7.01 -10.90
C GLY A 65 -9.06 -7.02 -10.44
N THR A 66 -8.30 -6.03 -10.90
CA THR A 66 -6.90 -5.87 -10.55
C THR A 66 -6.77 -5.31 -9.13
N THR A 67 -5.90 -5.93 -8.34
CA THR A 67 -5.57 -5.50 -6.98
C THR A 67 -4.10 -5.10 -6.93
N VAL A 68 -3.81 -3.92 -6.41
CA VAL A 68 -2.44 -3.45 -6.16
C VAL A 68 -2.25 -3.27 -4.66
N SER A 69 -1.12 -3.73 -4.13
CA SER A 69 -0.83 -3.66 -2.70
C SER A 69 0.40 -2.81 -2.40
N PHE A 70 0.31 -2.00 -1.36
CA PHE A 70 1.40 -1.20 -0.82
C PHE A 70 1.58 -1.46 0.68
N SER A 71 2.82 -1.45 1.16
CA SER A 71 3.16 -1.49 2.59
C SER A 71 3.39 -0.10 3.19
N ARG A 72 2.97 0.96 2.48
CA ARG A 72 3.10 2.37 2.86
C ARG A 72 2.10 3.20 2.05
N MET A 73 2.04 4.49 2.35
CA MET A 73 1.32 5.43 1.50
C MET A 73 1.98 5.48 0.09
N PRO A 74 1.19 5.41 -1.00
CA PRO A 74 1.69 5.59 -2.36
C PRO A 74 2.33 6.97 -2.56
N SER A 75 3.38 7.02 -3.36
CA SER A 75 3.98 8.24 -3.87
C SER A 75 3.15 8.81 -5.03
N GLU A 76 3.42 10.05 -5.41
CA GLU A 76 2.73 10.69 -6.53
C GLU A 76 2.93 9.95 -7.86
N GLY A 77 4.13 9.42 -8.11
CA GLY A 77 4.41 8.61 -9.30
C GLY A 77 3.58 7.32 -9.32
N GLU A 78 3.55 6.60 -8.19
CA GLU A 78 2.72 5.39 -8.07
C GLU A 78 1.23 5.70 -8.25
N MET A 79 0.77 6.85 -7.75
CA MET A 79 -0.61 7.29 -8.00
C MET A 79 -0.91 7.54 -9.46
N HIS A 80 0.05 8.10 -10.22
CA HIS A 80 -0.08 8.25 -11.65
C HIS A 80 -0.16 6.90 -12.36
N ASP A 81 0.71 5.95 -11.97
CA ASP A 81 0.72 4.60 -12.53
C ASP A 81 -0.60 3.86 -12.28
N LEU A 82 -1.19 4.01 -11.09
CA LEU A 82 -2.48 3.41 -10.74
C LEU A 82 -3.62 3.85 -11.68
N GLN A 83 -3.57 5.05 -12.25
CA GLN A 83 -4.56 5.52 -13.22
C GLN A 83 -4.50 4.75 -14.55
N GLN A 84 -3.36 4.12 -14.85
CA GLN A 84 -3.13 3.37 -16.07
C GLN A 84 -3.37 1.87 -15.90
N VAL A 85 -3.63 1.40 -14.67
CA VAL A 85 -3.85 -0.01 -14.39
C VAL A 85 -5.24 -0.44 -14.90
N PRO A 86 -5.34 -1.34 -15.88
CA PRO A 86 -6.62 -1.77 -16.41
C PRO A 86 -7.39 -2.56 -15.35
N ALA A 87 -8.70 -2.27 -15.29
CA ALA A 87 -9.63 -2.92 -14.35
C ALA A 87 -9.17 -2.86 -12.89
N LEU A 88 -8.48 -1.79 -12.47
CA LEU A 88 -8.16 -1.56 -11.06
C LEU A 88 -9.46 -1.51 -10.24
N GLN A 89 -9.56 -2.37 -9.24
CA GLN A 89 -10.70 -2.43 -8.33
C GLN A 89 -10.29 -2.24 -6.88
N HIS A 90 -9.09 -2.67 -6.49
CA HIS A 90 -8.65 -2.55 -5.11
C HIS A 90 -7.22 -2.01 -5.03
N VAL A 91 -7.03 -1.07 -4.12
CA VAL A 91 -5.70 -0.67 -3.66
C VAL A 91 -5.62 -1.02 -2.18
N VAL A 92 -4.80 -2.01 -1.86
CA VAL A 92 -4.61 -2.50 -0.49
C VAL A 92 -3.41 -1.79 0.12
N LEU A 93 -3.59 -1.13 1.26
CA LEU A 93 -2.54 -0.46 2.00
C LEU A 93 -2.36 -1.11 3.37
N ALA A 94 -1.22 -1.77 3.58
CA ALA A 94 -0.79 -2.24 4.89
C ALA A 94 0.11 -1.18 5.53
N LEU A 95 -0.47 -0.29 6.33
CA LEU A 95 0.32 0.81 6.89
C LEU A 95 1.10 0.33 8.14
N PRO A 96 2.40 0.63 8.22
CA PRO A 96 3.23 0.20 9.35
C PRO A 96 2.92 0.97 10.64
N ALA A 97 2.30 2.14 10.50
CA ALA A 97 1.88 3.00 11.61
C ALA A 97 0.63 3.78 11.21
N TRP A 98 -0.08 4.26 12.23
CA TRP A 98 -1.21 5.16 12.04
C TRP A 98 -0.75 6.51 11.49
N PRO A 99 -1.51 7.14 10.58
CA PRO A 99 -1.30 8.53 10.23
C PRO A 99 -1.57 9.42 11.46
N SER A 100 -0.66 10.34 11.74
CA SER A 100 -0.82 11.28 12.86
C SER A 100 -1.90 12.34 12.58
N GLU A 101 -2.12 12.66 11.30
CA GLU A 101 -3.04 13.70 10.83
C GLU A 101 -3.56 13.40 9.42
N TYR A 102 -4.38 14.30 8.87
CA TYR A 102 -5.02 14.11 7.57
C TYR A 102 -4.08 14.26 6.37
N ALA A 103 -3.07 15.13 6.41
CA ALA A 103 -2.27 15.48 5.24
C ALA A 103 -1.67 14.25 4.50
N PRO A 104 -1.12 13.22 5.19
CA PRO A 104 -0.66 12.01 4.52
C PRO A 104 -1.75 11.25 3.75
N LEU A 105 -3.00 11.30 4.21
CA LEU A 105 -4.14 10.58 3.63
C LEU A 105 -4.70 11.25 2.38
N GLU A 106 -4.34 12.51 2.11
CA GLU A 106 -4.90 13.27 0.99
C GLU A 106 -4.66 12.58 -0.36
N VAL A 107 -3.54 11.89 -0.50
CA VAL A 107 -3.18 11.14 -1.71
C VAL A 107 -4.21 10.06 -2.07
N LEU A 108 -4.91 9.49 -1.08
CA LEU A 108 -5.95 8.49 -1.31
C LEU A 108 -7.15 9.06 -2.07
N ASN A 109 -7.38 10.38 -2.00
CA ASN A 109 -8.44 11.06 -2.75
C ASN A 109 -8.15 11.16 -4.25
N ARG A 110 -6.93 10.79 -4.68
CA ARG A 110 -6.53 10.77 -6.10
C ARG A 110 -6.67 9.38 -6.73
N LEU A 111 -7.15 8.40 -5.97
CA LEU A 111 -7.43 7.07 -6.50
C LEU A 111 -8.55 7.15 -7.56
N PRO A 112 -8.53 6.26 -8.58
CA PRO A 112 -9.63 6.14 -9.53
C PRO A 112 -10.98 5.93 -8.81
N GLU A 113 -12.06 6.54 -9.32
CA GLU A 113 -13.36 6.57 -8.63
C GLU A 113 -13.99 5.17 -8.48
N GLU A 114 -13.61 4.25 -9.36
CA GLU A 114 -14.08 2.87 -9.36
C GLU A 114 -13.30 1.97 -8.39
N ALA A 115 -12.12 2.41 -7.93
CA ALA A 115 -11.26 1.65 -7.06
C ALA A 115 -11.61 1.86 -5.57
N ASP A 116 -11.66 0.75 -4.83
CA ASP A 116 -11.79 0.76 -3.37
C ASP A 116 -10.40 0.80 -2.73
N ALA A 117 -10.23 1.64 -1.71
CA ALA A 117 -9.03 1.64 -0.88
C ALA A 117 -9.27 0.77 0.36
N ILE A 118 -8.52 -0.33 0.45
CA ILE A 118 -8.58 -1.28 1.55
C ILE A 118 -7.38 -1.02 2.46
N ILE A 119 -7.61 -0.56 3.68
CA ILE A 119 -6.56 -0.19 4.62
C ILE A 119 -6.47 -1.23 5.71
N VAL A 120 -5.27 -1.74 5.95
CA VAL A 120 -4.96 -2.60 7.08
C VAL A 120 -4.11 -1.81 8.06
N LEU A 121 -4.65 -1.57 9.25
CA LEU A 121 -4.01 -0.86 10.35
C LEU A 121 -3.69 -1.81 11.49
N ARG A 122 -2.56 -1.58 12.16
CA ARG A 122 -2.15 -2.34 13.34
C ARG A 122 -2.16 -1.46 14.59
N GLY A 123 -2.60 -2.04 15.71
CA GLY A 123 -2.72 -1.38 17.00
C GLY A 123 -3.85 -0.34 17.05
N TYR A 124 -4.16 0.16 18.24
CA TYR A 124 -5.17 1.20 18.43
C TYR A 124 -4.72 2.57 17.90
N PRO A 125 -5.67 3.46 17.52
CA PRO A 125 -5.32 4.82 17.11
C PRO A 125 -4.53 5.51 18.24
N PRO A 126 -3.37 6.12 17.95
CA PRO A 126 -2.54 6.73 18.99
C PRO A 126 -3.19 7.99 19.56
N THR A 127 -4.01 8.68 18.77
CA THR A 127 -4.76 9.87 19.17
C THR A 127 -6.15 9.86 18.51
N ARG A 128 -7.09 10.65 19.06
CA ARG A 128 -8.38 10.88 18.41
C ARG A 128 -8.22 11.46 17.00
N ALA A 129 -7.29 12.38 16.80
CA ALA A 129 -7.03 12.98 15.49
C ALA A 129 -6.64 11.93 14.44
N SER A 130 -5.86 10.92 14.83
CA SER A 130 -5.52 9.78 13.95
C SER A 130 -6.74 8.95 13.53
N ALA A 131 -7.75 8.82 14.40
CA ALA A 131 -9.01 8.15 14.06
C ALA A 131 -9.90 9.04 13.18
N GLU A 132 -10.02 10.32 13.51
CA GLU A 132 -10.85 11.29 12.79
C GLU A 132 -10.33 11.62 11.40
N ALA A 133 -9.01 11.55 11.16
CA ALA A 133 -8.38 11.84 9.88
C ALA A 133 -9.02 11.05 8.71
N TRP A 134 -9.44 9.81 8.96
CA TRP A 134 -10.06 8.94 7.94
C TRP A 134 -11.44 9.41 7.50
N ASN A 135 -12.13 10.22 8.30
CA ASN A 135 -13.44 10.77 7.96
C ASN A 135 -13.38 11.73 6.77
N TYR A 136 -12.21 12.32 6.51
CA TYR A 136 -11.99 13.30 5.45
C TYR A 136 -11.60 12.68 4.09
N VAL A 137 -11.30 11.37 4.04
CA VAL A 137 -10.87 10.70 2.80
C VAL A 137 -12.06 10.34 1.93
N ARG A 138 -12.26 11.02 0.81
CA ARG A 138 -13.47 10.94 -0.03
C ARG A 138 -13.64 9.60 -0.76
N THR A 139 -12.56 8.91 -1.08
CA THR A 139 -12.57 7.60 -1.75
C THR A 139 -13.35 6.55 -0.95
N ARG A 140 -13.79 5.49 -1.61
CA ARG A 140 -14.43 4.35 -0.96
C ARG A 140 -13.41 3.66 -0.06
N LEU A 141 -13.65 3.71 1.24
CA LEU A 141 -12.76 3.20 2.26
C LEU A 141 -13.30 1.92 2.88
N ARG A 142 -12.39 0.96 3.05
CA ARG A 142 -12.61 -0.27 3.81
C ARG A 142 -11.42 -0.49 4.72
N ILE A 143 -11.60 -0.30 6.01
CA ILE A 143 -10.53 -0.32 7.00
C ILE A 143 -10.70 -1.56 7.87
N VAL A 144 -9.65 -2.37 7.90
CA VAL A 144 -9.52 -3.54 8.75
C VAL A 144 -8.48 -3.23 9.82
N LEU A 145 -8.90 -3.28 11.08
CA LEU A 145 -8.06 -2.93 12.20
C LEU A 145 -7.62 -4.19 12.95
N LEU A 146 -6.32 -4.40 13.09
CA LEU A 146 -5.72 -5.50 13.83
C LEU A 146 -5.21 -4.99 15.18
N VAL A 147 -5.73 -5.52 16.30
CA VAL A 147 -5.40 -5.04 17.66
C VAL A 147 -4.90 -6.19 18.54
N PRO A 148 -3.96 -5.96 19.47
CA PRO A 148 -3.35 -7.02 20.27
C PRO A 148 -4.21 -7.50 21.46
N GLY A 149 -5.46 -7.07 21.58
CA GLY A 149 -6.30 -7.35 22.74
C GLY A 149 -7.35 -6.26 22.99
N PRO A 150 -7.98 -6.22 24.18
CA PRO A 150 -9.03 -5.25 24.51
C PRO A 150 -8.57 -3.79 24.39
N PRO A 151 -9.48 -2.85 24.12
CA PRO A 151 -9.15 -1.43 24.04
C PRO A 151 -8.64 -0.91 25.38
N PRO A 152 -7.66 0.01 25.40
CA PRO A 152 -7.07 0.50 26.64
C PRO A 152 -8.05 1.32 27.49
N ASN A 153 -9.07 1.90 26.86
CA ASN A 153 -10.16 2.62 27.53
C ASN A 153 -11.38 2.75 26.61
N VAL A 154 -12.52 3.15 27.20
CA VAL A 154 -13.80 3.32 26.48
C VAL A 154 -13.74 4.42 25.42
N GLY A 155 -12.87 5.44 25.58
CA GLY A 155 -12.71 6.52 24.60
C GLY A 155 -12.27 6.00 23.24
N VAL A 156 -11.37 5.01 23.22
CA VAL A 156 -10.94 4.36 21.96
C VAL A 156 -12.11 3.70 21.25
N ILE A 157 -13.04 3.04 21.96
CA ILE A 157 -14.23 2.46 21.33
C ILE A 157 -15.13 3.53 20.72
N VAL A 158 -15.29 4.68 21.39
CA VAL A 158 -16.05 5.82 20.85
C VAL A 158 -15.40 6.32 19.55
N ASP A 159 -14.08 6.51 19.56
CA ASP A 159 -13.34 6.98 18.39
C ASP A 159 -13.42 5.97 17.22
N LEU A 160 -13.31 4.66 17.49
CA LEU A 160 -13.48 3.60 16.49
C LEU A 160 -14.90 3.54 15.91
N ASN A 161 -15.92 3.69 16.75
CA ASN A 161 -17.32 3.72 16.28
C ASN A 161 -17.62 4.95 15.41
N ALA A 162 -16.94 6.08 15.67
CA ALA A 162 -17.07 7.30 14.89
C ALA A 162 -16.28 7.27 13.56
N MET A 163 -15.31 6.37 13.44
CA MET A 163 -14.44 6.26 12.28
C MET A 163 -15.20 5.77 11.04
N ARG A 164 -15.10 6.54 9.94
CA ARG A 164 -15.64 6.19 8.62
C ARG A 164 -14.80 5.11 7.96
N GLY A 165 -15.47 4.16 7.32
CA GLY A 165 -14.81 3.10 6.57
C GLY A 165 -14.25 2.00 7.47
N LEU A 166 -14.30 2.11 8.81
CA LEU A 166 -13.98 1.00 9.71
C LEU A 166 -14.98 -0.13 9.50
N GLU A 167 -14.52 -1.17 8.83
CA GLU A 167 -15.34 -2.32 8.43
C GLU A 167 -15.34 -3.38 9.50
N ARG A 168 -14.16 -3.70 10.07
CA ARG A 168 -14.05 -4.68 11.14
C ARG A 168 -12.80 -4.49 11.97
N VAL A 169 -12.87 -5.00 13.19
CA VAL A 169 -11.75 -5.12 14.13
C VAL A 169 -11.42 -6.60 14.30
N ILE A 170 -10.13 -6.93 14.25
CA ILE A 170 -9.59 -8.27 14.46
C ILE A 170 -8.70 -8.19 15.70
N ALA A 171 -9.09 -8.86 16.77
CA ALA A 171 -8.31 -8.92 17.99
C ALA A 171 -7.40 -10.16 17.97
N GLU A 172 -6.08 -9.94 18.03
CA GLU A 172 -5.06 -10.97 18.21
C GLU A 172 -5.01 -11.31 19.71
N MET A 173 -5.47 -12.50 20.07
CA MET A 173 -5.59 -12.93 21.47
C MET A 173 -5.36 -14.43 21.60
N ASP A 174 -4.64 -14.84 22.65
CA ASP A 174 -4.45 -16.27 22.98
C ASP A 174 -5.77 -16.92 23.39
N GLU A 175 -6.54 -16.19 24.21
CA GLU A 175 -7.87 -16.54 24.69
C GLU A 175 -8.91 -15.53 24.15
N PRO A 176 -9.57 -15.83 23.01
CA PRO A 176 -10.58 -14.96 22.42
C PRO A 176 -11.71 -14.60 23.41
N SER A 177 -11.85 -13.31 23.69
CA SER A 177 -12.89 -12.81 24.59
C SER A 177 -13.48 -11.50 24.07
N ARG A 178 -14.80 -11.34 24.24
CA ARG A 178 -15.50 -10.08 23.96
C ARG A 178 -15.36 -9.05 25.07
N ALA A 179 -14.72 -9.40 26.17
CA ALA A 179 -14.50 -8.49 27.29
C ALA A 179 -13.76 -7.23 26.84
N GLY A 180 -14.29 -6.04 27.18
CA GLY A 180 -13.78 -4.74 26.77
C GLY A 180 -14.24 -4.26 25.38
N PHE A 181 -14.84 -5.13 24.56
CA PHE A 181 -15.38 -4.80 23.24
C PHE A 181 -16.91 -4.69 23.21
N GLU A 182 -17.58 -4.75 24.35
CA GLU A 182 -19.05 -4.86 24.44
C GLU A 182 -19.77 -3.67 23.80
N ARG A 183 -19.10 -2.52 23.77
CA ARG A 183 -19.62 -1.27 23.17
C ARG A 183 -19.15 -1.04 21.73
N LEU A 184 -18.35 -1.95 21.17
CA LEU A 184 -17.92 -1.86 19.78
C LEU A 184 -19.12 -2.15 18.87
N GLN A 185 -19.43 -1.21 17.98
CA GLN A 185 -20.53 -1.31 17.02
C GLN A 185 -20.06 -1.84 15.66
N ARG A 186 -18.78 -2.25 15.57
CA ARG A 186 -18.15 -2.80 14.39
C ARG A 186 -18.04 -4.33 14.52
N PRO A 187 -18.11 -5.07 13.41
CA PRO A 187 -17.78 -6.49 13.39
C PRO A 187 -16.45 -6.75 14.09
N LEU A 188 -16.46 -7.71 15.03
CA LEU A 188 -15.29 -8.16 15.78
C LEU A 188 -14.99 -9.61 15.42
N SER A 189 -13.76 -9.86 15.01
CA SER A 189 -13.20 -11.19 14.80
C SER A 189 -12.01 -11.40 15.73
N PHE A 190 -11.64 -12.66 15.93
CA PHE A 190 -10.50 -13.01 16.76
C PHE A 190 -9.49 -13.80 15.92
N LEU A 191 -8.23 -13.39 16.00
CA LEU A 191 -7.11 -14.16 15.48
C LEU A 191 -6.43 -14.82 16.67
N LYS A 192 -6.46 -16.16 16.71
CA LYS A 192 -5.75 -16.90 17.75
C LYS A 192 -4.25 -16.86 17.45
N VAL A 193 -3.47 -16.29 18.36
CA VAL A 193 -2.01 -16.38 18.30
C VAL A 193 -1.64 -17.80 18.74
N MET A 194 -0.87 -18.51 17.91
CA MET A 194 -0.31 -19.81 18.29
C MET A 194 1.20 -19.63 18.39
N ASP A 195 1.70 -19.69 19.62
CA ASP A 195 3.14 -19.77 19.92
C ASP A 195 3.70 -21.16 19.60
#